data_AF-A0A2V4GT72-F1
#
_entry.id   AF-A0A2V4GT72-F1
#
_cell.length_a   1.000
_cell.length_b   1.000
_cell.length_c   1.000
_cell.angle_alpha   90.00
_cell.angle_beta   90.00
_cell.angle_gamma   90.00
#
_symmetry.space_group_name_H-M   'P 1'
#
loop_
_entity.id
_entity.type
_entity.pdbx_description
1 polymer ?
#
loop_
_entity_poly.entity_id
_entity_poly.type
_entity_poly.pdbx_seq_one_letter_code
_entity_poly.pdbx_strand_id
1 'polypeptide(L)'
;MKTVIKVKTVGDVPTIVSARKNITEGNVKDAIILAYSEVKNDYIRYFGIQALGQNGERSFIVETLKGLGIDLPEEAIVDGKFIVDRISSIDLTSTDPKLACFVKLTEFYLLYYERAKYSDSAIEDSGDIIDRLTGIYNYMDITKLYFRGEDTNVNT
;
A
#
# COMPACT_ATOMS: atom_id res chain seq x y z
N MET A 1 -20.14 6.60 -34.53
CA MET A 1 -19.08 6.60 -33.51
C MET A 1 -19.67 5.97 -32.25
N LYS A 2 -19.14 4.86 -31.75
CA LYS A 2 -19.63 4.21 -30.52
C LYS A 2 -18.78 4.71 -29.35
N THR A 3 -19.38 5.44 -28.42
CA THR A 3 -18.73 5.83 -27.17
C THR A 3 -18.47 4.56 -26.35
N VAL A 4 -17.20 4.21 -26.14
CA VAL A 4 -16.81 3.12 -25.25
C VAL A 4 -16.52 3.74 -23.89
N ILE A 5 -17.44 3.57 -22.95
CA ILE A 5 -17.20 3.94 -21.55
C ILE A 5 -16.31 2.83 -20.95
N LYS A 6 -15.02 3.13 -20.72
CA LYS A 6 -14.13 2.23 -19.96
C LYS A 6 -14.30 2.54 -18.48
N VAL A 7 -14.99 1.67 -17.75
CA VAL A 7 -15.00 1.74 -16.28
C VAL A 7 -13.65 1.21 -15.78
N LYS A 8 -12.88 2.05 -15.09
CA LYS A 8 -11.62 1.68 -14.44
C LYS A 8 -11.88 1.25 -13.01
N THR A 9 -11.37 0.09 -12.62
CA THR A 9 -11.55 -0.49 -11.29
C THR A 9 -10.22 -0.55 -10.54
N VAL A 10 -10.26 -0.81 -9.22
CA VAL A 10 -9.05 -1.03 -8.43
C VAL A 10 -8.21 -2.20 -8.99
N GLY A 11 -8.86 -3.21 -9.59
CA GLY A 11 -8.17 -4.30 -10.25
C GLY A 11 -7.35 -3.90 -11.49
N ASP A 12 -7.57 -2.71 -12.04
CA ASP A 12 -6.84 -2.16 -13.19
C ASP A 12 -5.66 -1.25 -12.77
N VAL A 13 -5.42 -1.08 -11.47
CA VAL A 13 -4.28 -0.32 -10.96
C VAL A 13 -2.99 -0.99 -11.43
N PRO A 14 -2.03 -0.25 -12.03
CA PRO A 14 -0.79 -0.82 -12.57
C PRO A 14 -0.05 -1.73 -11.60
N THR A 15 0.04 -1.35 -10.33
CA THR A 15 0.68 -2.15 -9.27
C THR A 15 -0.03 -3.48 -9.03
N ILE A 16 -1.37 -3.50 -9.01
CA ILE A 16 -2.15 -4.74 -8.85
C ILE A 16 -1.97 -5.65 -10.07
N VAL A 17 -2.00 -5.09 -11.28
CA VAL A 17 -1.80 -5.83 -12.53
C VAL A 17 -0.40 -6.44 -12.56
N SER A 18 0.63 -5.67 -12.20
CA SER A 18 2.02 -6.11 -12.12
C SER A 18 2.21 -7.22 -11.08
N ALA A 19 1.66 -7.05 -9.87
CA ALA A 19 1.73 -8.05 -8.82
C ALA A 19 1.09 -9.38 -9.25
N ARG A 20 -0.10 -9.33 -9.86
CA ARG A 20 -0.81 -10.53 -10.35
C ARG A 20 -0.01 -11.28 -11.41
N LYS A 21 0.62 -10.54 -12.33
CA LYS A 21 1.47 -11.11 -13.37
C LYS A 21 2.66 -11.86 -12.74
N ASN A 22 3.40 -11.21 -11.83
CA ASN A 22 4.56 -11.81 -11.17
C ASN A 22 4.18 -13.05 -10.35
N ILE A 23 3.05 -13.02 -9.64
CA ILE A 23 2.54 -14.20 -8.90
C ILE A 23 2.25 -15.36 -9.85
N THR A 24 1.59 -15.10 -10.98
CA THR A 24 1.25 -16.12 -11.98
C THR A 24 2.51 -16.74 -12.62
N GLU A 25 3.59 -15.95 -12.73
CA GLU A 25 4.90 -16.40 -13.23
C GLU A 25 5.75 -17.11 -12.15
N GLY A 26 5.25 -17.26 -10.93
CA GLY A 26 5.97 -17.90 -9.81
C GLY A 26 6.94 -16.97 -9.06
N ASN A 27 6.99 -15.69 -9.42
CA ASN A 27 7.87 -14.69 -8.82
C ASN A 27 7.22 -13.98 -7.62
N VAL A 28 6.70 -14.76 -6.65
CA VAL A 28 5.88 -14.25 -5.54
C VAL A 28 6.65 -13.25 -4.65
N LYS A 29 7.93 -13.52 -4.34
CA LYS A 29 8.75 -12.61 -3.53
C LYS A 29 8.93 -11.25 -4.19
N ASP A 30 9.22 -11.25 -5.50
CA ASP A 30 9.40 -10.02 -6.27
C ASP A 30 8.07 -9.26 -6.39
N ALA A 31 6.95 -9.98 -6.57
CA ALA A 31 5.62 -9.38 -6.56
C ALA A 31 5.35 -8.60 -5.28
N ILE A 32 5.65 -9.19 -4.11
CA ILE A 32 5.47 -8.55 -2.80
C ILE A 32 6.36 -7.33 -2.65
N ILE A 33 7.66 -7.46 -2.96
CA ILE A 33 8.65 -6.39 -2.76
C ILE A 33 8.34 -5.19 -3.65
N LEU A 34 8.08 -5.44 -4.94
CA LEU A 34 7.75 -4.39 -5.90
C LEU A 34 6.41 -3.74 -5.55
N ALA A 35 5.38 -4.55 -5.27
CA ALA A 35 4.07 -4.00 -4.93
C ALA A 35 4.12 -3.11 -3.68
N TYR A 36 4.77 -3.55 -2.59
CA TYR A 36 4.90 -2.70 -1.40
C TYR A 36 5.57 -1.36 -1.72
N SER A 37 6.68 -1.38 -2.48
CA SER A 37 7.40 -0.17 -2.87
C SER A 37 6.52 0.78 -3.69
N GLU A 38 5.79 0.25 -4.68
CA GLU A 38 4.89 1.04 -5.52
C GLU A 38 3.70 1.60 -4.73
N VAL A 39 3.03 0.78 -3.91
CA VAL A 39 1.92 1.23 -3.08
C VAL A 39 2.37 2.30 -2.06
N LYS A 40 3.56 2.14 -1.47
CA LYS A 40 4.14 3.17 -0.59
C LYS A 40 4.34 4.49 -1.34
N ASN A 41 4.92 4.45 -2.54
CA ASN A 41 5.13 5.64 -3.35
C ASN A 41 3.81 6.31 -3.76
N ASP A 42 2.80 5.51 -4.08
CA ASP A 42 1.44 5.98 -4.33
C ASP A 42 0.81 6.65 -3.13
N TYR A 43 0.92 6.03 -1.95
CA TYR A 43 0.46 6.61 -0.70
C TYR A 43 1.10 7.98 -0.43
N ILE A 44 2.44 8.06 -0.54
CA ILE A 44 3.19 9.30 -0.35
C ILE A 44 2.71 10.37 -1.34
N ARG A 45 2.59 10.02 -2.62
CA ARG A 45 2.16 10.93 -3.69
C ARG A 45 0.72 11.38 -3.54
N TYR A 46 -0.18 10.48 -3.17
CA TYR A 46 -1.62 10.75 -3.07
C TYR A 46 -1.94 11.66 -1.88
N PHE A 47 -1.37 11.38 -0.71
CA PHE A 47 -1.61 12.11 0.53
C PHE A 47 -0.63 13.27 0.77
N GLY A 48 0.29 13.51 -0.17
CA GLY A 48 1.24 14.63 -0.10
C GLY A 48 2.18 14.54 1.10
N ILE A 49 2.62 13.33 1.46
CA ILE A 49 3.58 13.14 2.56
C ILE A 49 4.92 13.70 2.11
N GLN A 50 5.49 14.62 2.89
CA GLN A 50 6.88 15.00 2.69
C GLN A 50 7.74 13.79 3.01
N ALA A 51 8.61 13.39 2.08
CA ALA A 51 9.51 12.26 2.28
C ALA A 51 10.31 12.50 3.56
N LEU A 52 9.98 11.73 4.60
CA LEU A 52 10.79 11.62 5.80
C LEU A 52 12.13 11.00 5.36
N GLY A 53 13.23 11.39 6.01
CA GLY A 53 14.60 11.05 5.58
C GLY A 53 14.82 9.55 5.33
N GLN A 54 15.92 9.21 4.65
CA GLN A 54 16.30 7.85 4.23
C GLN A 54 16.69 6.91 5.40
N ASN A 55 15.82 6.77 6.41
CA ASN A 55 16.08 6.02 7.65
C ASN A 55 15.56 4.56 7.58
N GLY A 56 15.17 4.07 6.40
CA GLY A 56 14.63 2.72 6.20
C GLY A 56 13.12 2.56 6.43
N GLU A 57 12.57 1.39 6.08
CA GLU A 57 11.12 1.16 6.06
C GLU A 57 10.47 1.21 7.45
N ARG A 58 11.13 0.65 8.48
CA ARG A 58 10.64 0.68 9.86
C ARG A 58 10.52 2.11 10.41
N SER A 59 11.55 2.92 10.18
CA SER A 59 11.55 4.33 10.57
C SER A 59 10.43 5.09 9.87
N PHE A 60 10.26 4.87 8.55
CA PHE A 60 9.15 5.45 7.80
C PHE A 60 7.78 5.09 8.40
N ILE A 61 7.56 3.82 8.76
CA ILE A 61 6.31 3.37 9.39
C ILE A 61 6.10 4.06 10.73
N VAL A 62 7.09 4.02 11.62
CA VAL A 62 6.98 4.58 12.98
C VAL A 62 6.76 6.09 12.94
N GLU A 63 7.56 6.82 12.17
CA GLU A 63 7.46 8.27 12.04
C GLU A 63 6.14 8.69 11.40
N THR A 64 5.66 7.97 10.40
CA THR A 64 4.37 8.27 9.76
C THR A 64 3.21 7.98 10.71
N LEU A 65 3.21 6.87 11.45
CA LEU A 65 2.18 6.58 12.46
C LEU A 65 2.15 7.65 13.55
N LYS A 66 3.32 8.08 14.06
CA LYS A 66 3.43 9.20 15.01
C LYS A 66 2.88 10.50 14.42
N GLY A 67 3.21 10.81 13.17
CA GLY A 67 2.70 11.98 12.45
C GLY A 67 1.19 11.95 12.20
N LEU A 68 0.58 10.76 12.22
CA LEU A 68 -0.87 10.54 12.14
C LEU A 68 -1.55 10.49 13.52
N GLY A 69 -0.83 10.82 14.59
CA GLY A 69 -1.35 10.86 15.96
C GLY A 69 -1.35 9.50 16.68
N ILE A 70 -0.70 8.48 16.11
CA ILE A 70 -0.55 7.17 16.75
C ILE A 70 0.76 7.15 17.53
N ASP A 71 0.66 7.27 18.85
CA ASP A 71 1.82 7.20 19.72
C ASP A 71 2.41 5.77 19.76
N LEU A 72 3.74 5.69 19.63
CA LEU A 72 4.51 4.46 19.56
C LEU A 72 5.83 4.61 20.34
N PRO A 73 6.24 3.58 21.10
CA PRO A 73 7.53 3.57 21.77
C PRO A 73 8.68 3.56 20.74
N GLU A 74 9.89 3.97 21.15
CA GLU A 74 11.07 3.99 20.25
C GLU A 74 11.45 2.57 19.80
N GLU A 75 11.21 1.58 20.66
CA GLU A 75 11.42 0.17 20.43
C GLU A 75 10.62 -0.37 19.24
N ALA A 76 9.55 0.32 18.83
CA ALA A 76 8.74 -0.06 17.65
C ALA A 76 9.55 -0.07 16.34
N ILE A 77 10.68 0.65 16.27
CA ILE A 77 11.59 0.61 15.12
C ILE A 77 12.18 -0.79 14.95
N VAL A 78 12.45 -1.50 16.05
CA VAL A 78 13.14 -2.79 16.05
C VAL A 78 12.14 -3.95 16.25
N ASP A 79 11.13 -3.77 17.08
CA ASP A 79 10.13 -4.80 17.38
C ASP A 79 8.76 -4.43 16.78
N GLY A 80 8.36 -5.21 15.77
CA GLY A 80 7.10 -5.02 15.06
C GLY A 80 5.87 -5.29 15.90
N LYS A 81 6.01 -6.00 17.03
CA LYS A 81 4.90 -6.30 17.93
C LYS A 81 4.23 -5.02 18.43
N PHE A 82 5.00 -4.00 18.81
CA PHE A 82 4.44 -2.72 19.26
C PHE A 82 3.59 -2.05 18.19
N ILE A 83 4.00 -2.17 16.92
CA ILE A 83 3.23 -1.65 15.79
C ILE A 83 1.92 -2.44 15.63
N VAL A 84 1.99 -3.78 15.62
CA VAL A 84 0.81 -4.66 15.49
C VAL A 84 -0.19 -4.43 16.61
N ASP A 85 0.27 -4.46 17.85
CA ASP A 85 -0.56 -4.29 19.05
C ASP A 85 -1.28 -2.92 19.00
N ARG A 86 -0.60 -1.88 18.49
CA ARG A 86 -1.19 -0.55 18.35
C ARG A 86 -2.21 -0.47 17.22
N ILE A 87 -1.86 -0.89 16.01
CA ILE A 87 -2.73 -0.71 14.83
C ILE A 87 -3.94 -1.65 14.86
N SER A 88 -3.84 -2.82 15.50
CA SER A 88 -4.95 -3.77 15.64
C SER A 88 -6.13 -3.24 16.47
N SER A 89 -5.89 -2.22 17.30
CA SER A 89 -6.91 -1.56 18.12
C SER A 89 -7.68 -0.45 17.38
N ILE A 90 -7.25 -0.07 16.17
CA ILE A 90 -7.82 1.06 15.42
C ILE A 90 -9.07 0.59 14.66
N ASP A 91 -10.20 1.25 14.90
CA ASP A 91 -11.40 1.08 14.07
C ASP A 91 -11.24 1.82 12.74
N LEU A 92 -10.93 1.08 11.68
CA LEU A 92 -10.70 1.63 10.36
C LEU A 92 -11.97 2.16 9.69
N THR A 93 -13.17 1.78 10.15
CA THR A 93 -14.43 2.16 9.50
C THR A 93 -14.81 3.62 9.73
N SER A 94 -14.36 4.20 10.84
CA SER A 94 -14.63 5.59 11.23
C SER A 94 -13.38 6.49 11.18
N THR A 95 -12.26 5.95 10.68
CA THR A 95 -10.97 6.63 10.70
C THR A 95 -10.71 7.42 9.42
N ASP A 96 -9.91 8.47 9.53
CA ASP A 96 -9.42 9.23 8.37
C ASP A 96 -8.81 8.29 7.30
N PRO A 97 -9.17 8.44 6.01
CA PRO A 97 -8.71 7.54 4.95
C PRO A 97 -7.18 7.43 4.83
N LYS A 98 -6.44 8.49 5.18
CA LYS A 98 -4.98 8.48 5.19
C LYS A 98 -4.45 7.50 6.22
N LEU A 99 -4.96 7.56 7.45
CA LEU A 99 -4.56 6.64 8.52
C LEU A 99 -5.02 5.22 8.20
N ALA A 100 -6.25 5.02 7.71
CA ALA A 100 -6.73 3.69 7.36
C ALA A 100 -5.92 3.04 6.23
N CYS A 101 -5.58 3.82 5.20
CA CYS A 101 -4.69 3.41 4.12
C CYS A 101 -3.30 3.01 4.67
N PHE A 102 -2.75 3.82 5.58
CA PHE A 102 -1.42 3.58 6.12
C PHE A 102 -1.34 2.36 7.04
N VAL A 103 -2.39 2.11 7.83
CA VAL A 103 -2.52 0.89 8.63
C VAL A 103 -2.49 -0.34 7.72
N LYS A 104 -3.27 -0.35 6.63
CA LYS A 104 -3.29 -1.47 5.68
C LYS A 104 -1.93 -1.68 4.98
N LEU A 105 -1.23 -0.59 4.63
CA LEU A 105 0.13 -0.66 4.09
C LEU A 105 1.12 -1.25 5.12
N THR A 106 1.00 -0.84 6.38
CA THR A 106 1.82 -1.33 7.49
C THR A 106 1.57 -2.81 7.78
N GLU A 107 0.30 -3.24 7.78
CA GLU A 107 -0.07 -4.66 7.88
C GLU A 107 0.58 -5.48 6.74
N PHE A 108 0.51 -4.99 5.50
CA PHE A 108 1.12 -5.66 4.36
C PHE A 108 2.65 -5.76 4.51
N TYR A 109 3.29 -4.71 5.01
CA TYR A 109 4.73 -4.70 5.28
C TYR A 109 5.12 -5.80 6.27
N LEU A 110 4.46 -5.83 7.43
CA LEU A 110 4.77 -6.76 8.52
C LEU A 110 4.44 -8.22 8.16
N LEU A 111 3.35 -8.44 7.42
CA LEU A 111 2.89 -9.79 7.09
C LEU A 111 3.65 -10.41 5.91
N TYR A 112 3.97 -9.63 4.88
CA TYR A 112 4.56 -10.15 3.64
C TYR A 112 5.93 -9.56 3.33
N TYR A 113 6.08 -8.24 3.34
CA TYR A 113 7.28 -7.59 2.83
C TYR A 113 8.55 -7.99 3.59
N GLU A 114 8.51 -7.98 4.93
CA GLU A 114 9.70 -8.32 5.72
C GLU A 114 10.17 -9.74 5.43
N ARG A 115 9.24 -10.69 5.40
CA ARG A 115 9.53 -12.08 5.06
C ARG A 115 10.06 -12.19 3.63
N ALA A 116 9.43 -11.51 2.66
CA ALA A 116 9.89 -11.53 1.27
C ALA A 116 11.29 -10.95 1.10
N LYS A 117 11.62 -9.88 1.83
CA LYS A 117 12.87 -9.14 1.69
C LYS A 117 14.03 -9.77 2.46
N TYR A 118 13.79 -10.32 3.64
CA TYR A 118 14.84 -10.70 4.59
C TYR A 118 14.88 -12.20 4.91
N SER A 119 13.88 -12.98 4.50
CA SER A 119 13.91 -14.44 4.66
C SER A 119 14.33 -15.12 3.37
N ASP A 120 15.07 -16.21 3.47
CA ASP A 120 15.37 -17.11 2.35
C ASP A 120 14.24 -18.13 2.09
N SER A 121 13.22 -18.18 2.95
CA SER A 121 12.11 -19.12 2.79
C SER A 121 11.30 -18.83 1.53
N ALA A 122 10.83 -19.90 0.88
CA ALA A 122 9.84 -19.79 -0.17
C ALA A 122 8.55 -19.14 0.38
N ILE A 123 7.95 -18.28 -0.42
CA ILE A 123 6.66 -17.67 -0.13
C ILE A 123 5.69 -18.19 -1.17
N GLU A 124 4.74 -18.98 -0.71
CA GLU A 124 3.60 -19.39 -1.51
C GLU A 124 2.52 -18.31 -1.42
N ASP A 125 1.83 -18.07 -2.52
CA ASP A 125 0.66 -17.19 -2.52
C ASP A 125 -0.56 -17.96 -1.98
N SER A 126 -1.10 -17.50 -0.86
CA SER A 126 -2.37 -17.99 -0.29
C SER A 126 -3.60 -17.42 -1.02
N GLY A 127 -3.41 -16.61 -2.06
CA GLY A 127 -4.45 -15.91 -2.80
C GLY A 127 -4.84 -14.57 -2.17
N ASP A 128 -4.22 -14.20 -1.06
CA ASP A 128 -4.56 -13.03 -0.25
C ASP A 128 -3.71 -11.80 -0.57
N ILE A 129 -2.56 -11.95 -1.24
CA ILE A 129 -1.65 -10.83 -1.56
C ILE A 129 -2.39 -9.75 -2.36
N ILE A 130 -3.10 -10.15 -3.42
CA ILE A 130 -3.84 -9.23 -4.29
C ILE A 130 -5.00 -8.57 -3.56
N ASP A 131 -5.72 -9.32 -2.73
CA ASP A 131 -6.84 -8.79 -1.95
C ASP A 131 -6.38 -7.75 -0.93
N ARG A 132 -5.23 -7.98 -0.29
CA ARG A 132 -4.61 -7.03 0.64
C ARG A 132 -4.17 -5.76 -0.07
N LEU A 133 -3.52 -5.86 -1.23
CA LEU A 133 -3.14 -4.70 -2.04
C LEU A 133 -4.37 -3.90 -2.48
N THR A 134 -5.41 -4.57 -2.97
CA THR A 134 -6.71 -3.96 -3.33
C THR A 134 -7.31 -3.22 -2.14
N GLY A 135 -7.25 -3.82 -0.95
CA GLY A 135 -7.73 -3.21 0.30
C GLY A 135 -7.04 -1.90 0.66
N ILE A 136 -5.77 -1.72 0.30
CA ILE A 136 -5.04 -0.44 0.49
C ILE A 136 -5.59 0.61 -0.48
N TYR A 137 -5.74 0.25 -1.75
CA TYR A 137 -6.20 1.15 -2.80
C TYR A 137 -7.65 1.59 -2.65
N ASN A 138 -8.49 0.88 -1.88
CA ASN A 138 -9.85 1.31 -1.57
C ASN A 138 -9.92 2.65 -0.81
N TYR A 139 -8.81 3.11 -0.22
CA TYR A 139 -8.71 4.41 0.47
C TYR A 139 -8.11 5.53 -0.40
N MET A 140 -7.80 5.24 -1.66
CA MET A 140 -7.25 6.20 -2.62
C MET A 140 -8.16 6.33 -3.85
N ASP A 141 -8.35 7.56 -4.32
CA ASP A 141 -9.01 7.79 -5.62
C ASP A 141 -8.02 7.42 -6.74
N ILE A 142 -8.25 6.26 -7.34
CA ILE A 142 -7.43 5.69 -8.43
C ILE A 142 -7.42 6.60 -9.66
N THR A 143 -8.55 7.25 -9.97
CA THR A 143 -8.65 8.19 -11.08
C THR A 143 -7.71 9.36 -10.85
N LYS A 144 -7.76 9.94 -9.64
CA LYS A 144 -6.85 11.02 -9.23
C LYS A 144 -5.39 10.59 -9.12
N LEU A 145 -5.12 9.32 -8.91
CA LEU A 145 -3.75 8.81 -8.74
C LEU A 145 -3.07 8.51 -10.08
N TYR A 146 -3.82 7.95 -11.04
CA TYR A 146 -3.28 7.41 -12.29
C TYR A 146 -3.75 8.11 -13.57
N PHE A 147 -4.81 8.92 -13.50
CA PHE A 147 -5.48 9.47 -14.67
C PHE A 147 -5.68 11.00 -14.61
N ARG A 148 -4.83 11.71 -13.83
CA ARG A 148 -4.80 13.19 -13.84
C ARG A 148 -4.43 13.69 -15.24
N GLY A 149 -5.44 14.05 -16.04
CA GLY A 149 -5.27 14.66 -17.35
C GLY A 149 -6.25 14.20 -18.43
N GLU A 150 -6.97 13.08 -18.25
CA GLU A 150 -7.90 12.58 -19.30
C GLU A 150 -9.22 13.38 -19.41
N ASP A 151 -9.55 14.23 -18.43
CA ASP A 151 -10.78 15.04 -18.42
C ASP A 151 -10.70 16.38 -19.16
N THR A 152 -9.59 16.71 -19.84
CA THR A 152 -9.42 18.04 -20.48
C THR A 152 -9.74 18.11 -21.98
N ASN A 153 -10.35 17.08 -22.57
CA ASN A 153 -10.76 17.14 -24.00
C ASN A 153 -12.16 16.57 -24.25
N VAL A 154 -13.15 16.99 -23.46
CA VAL A 154 -14.53 16.99 -23.95
C VAL A 154 -14.81 18.40 -24.45
N ASN A 155 -14.38 18.67 -25.69
CA ASN A 155 -14.82 19.85 -26.44
C ASN A 155 -16.35 19.78 -26.56
N THR A 156 -17.04 20.64 -25.81
CA THR A 156 -18.42 21.08 -26.07
C THR A 156 -18.52 21.80 -27.40
#